data_AF-A0A932FTG7-F1
#
_entry.id   AF-A0A932FTG7-F1
#
_cell.length_a   1.000
_cell.length_b   1.000
_cell.length_c   1.000
_cell.angle_alpha   90.00
_cell.angle_beta   90.00
_cell.angle_gamma   90.00
#
_symmetry.space_group_name_H-M   'P 1'
#
loop_
_entity.id
_entity.type
_entity.pdbx_description
1 polymer ?
#
loop_
_entity_poly.entity_id
_entity_poly.type
_entity_poly.pdbx_seq_one_letter_code
_entity_poly.pdbx_strand_id
1 'polypeptide(L)'
;MCNRFVWQVPALRENPVVASGACGAMAARDAIMASLARVPGVSRVVADDIGGTVEVWLDPSSDALAAVAGMLSHLGYPPEGQATLVAGPSRAGRA
;
A
#
# COMPACT_ATOMS: atom_id res chain seq x y z
N MET A 1 -13.51 12.54 1.79
CA MET A 1 -12.78 11.98 2.95
C MET A 1 -12.39 10.57 2.58
N CYS A 2 -11.11 10.21 2.66
CA CYS A 2 -10.62 8.88 2.26
C CYS A 2 -10.42 7.97 3.48
N ASN A 3 -10.55 6.66 3.29
CA ASN A 3 -10.19 5.64 4.25
C ASN A 3 -8.67 5.37 4.18
N ARG A 4 -7.94 5.53 5.29
CA ARG A 4 -6.53 5.16 5.41
C ARG A 4 -6.42 3.72 5.87
N PHE A 5 -5.88 2.87 5.02
CA PHE A 5 -5.55 1.49 5.31
C PHE A 5 -4.05 1.29 5.38
N VAL A 6 -3.60 0.39 6.27
CA VAL A 6 -2.19 0.06 6.46
C VAL A 6 -2.01 -1.45 6.35
N TRP A 7 -1.07 -1.86 5.50
CA TRP A 7 -0.61 -3.24 5.39
C TRP A 7 0.78 -3.37 5.99
N GLN A 8 1.00 -4.47 6.69
CA GLN A 8 2.34 -4.91 7.08
C GLN A 8 2.98 -5.63 5.90
N VAL A 9 4.19 -5.24 5.54
CA VAL A 9 4.94 -5.76 4.39
C VAL A 9 6.40 -5.91 4.82
N PRO A 10 6.72 -6.92 5.66
CA PRO A 10 8.07 -7.08 6.22
C PRO A 10 9.12 -7.30 5.13
N ALA A 11 8.75 -7.92 4.00
CA ALA A 11 9.62 -8.10 2.83
C ALA A 11 10.19 -6.76 2.30
N LEU A 12 9.48 -5.65 2.51
CA LEU A 12 9.89 -4.30 2.09
C LEU A 12 11.11 -3.81 2.90
N ARG A 13 11.21 -4.27 4.16
CA ARG A 13 12.35 -4.03 5.05
C ARG A 13 13.53 -4.93 4.74
N GLU A 14 13.25 -6.19 4.44
CA GLU A 14 14.28 -7.19 4.14
C GLU A 14 14.91 -6.97 2.76
N ASN A 15 14.12 -6.47 1.80
CA ASN A 15 14.54 -6.29 0.43
C ASN A 15 14.03 -4.95 -0.16
N PRO A 16 14.65 -3.82 0.21
CA PRO A 16 14.17 -2.49 -0.18
C PRO A 16 14.45 -2.12 -1.64
N VAL A 17 14.90 -3.06 -2.48
CA VAL A 17 15.26 -2.83 -3.89
C VAL A 17 14.53 -3.82 -4.79
N VAL A 18 13.81 -3.31 -5.79
CA VAL A 18 13.21 -4.14 -6.85
C VAL A 18 14.20 -4.27 -7.99
N ALA A 19 14.71 -5.48 -8.19
CA ALA A 19 15.51 -5.94 -9.33
C ALA A 19 16.70 -5.02 -9.74
N SER A 20 17.91 -5.51 -9.48
CA SER A 20 19.14 -4.98 -10.07
C SER A 20 19.29 -5.48 -11.51
N GLY A 21 18.59 -4.84 -12.45
CA GLY A 21 18.80 -5.04 -13.90
C GLY A 21 19.72 -3.96 -14.48
N ALA A 22 20.17 -4.12 -15.73
CA ALA A 22 21.12 -3.24 -16.45
C ALA A 22 20.74 -1.74 -16.52
N CYS A 23 19.58 -1.35 -16.00
CA CYS A 23 19.06 0.02 -15.99
C CYS A 23 19.05 0.71 -14.61
N GLY A 24 19.70 0.13 -13.60
CA GLY A 24 19.86 0.73 -12.27
C GLY A 24 18.88 0.18 -11.23
N ALA A 25 19.28 0.26 -9.97
CA ALA A 25 18.47 -0.17 -8.84
C ALA A 25 17.33 0.83 -8.59
N MET A 26 16.07 0.35 -8.60
CA MET A 26 14.92 1.14 -8.19
C MET A 26 14.53 0.74 -6.76
N ALA A 27 14.28 1.74 -5.90
CA ALA A 27 13.81 1.45 -4.55
C ALA A 27 12.42 0.81 -4.62
N ALA A 28 12.23 -0.26 -3.84
CA ALA A 28 10.98 -1.01 -3.77
C ALA A 28 9.78 -0.11 -3.44
N ARG A 29 9.99 0.82 -2.51
CA ARG A 29 8.99 1.82 -2.14
C ARG A 29 8.48 2.62 -3.34
N ASP A 30 9.36 3.02 -4.26
CA ASP A 30 9.01 3.84 -5.41
C ASP A 30 8.23 3.02 -6.43
N ALA A 31 8.63 1.76 -6.67
CA ALA A 31 7.91 0.84 -7.53
C ALA A 31 6.51 0.53 -6.99
N ILE A 32 6.37 0.35 -5.68
CA ILE A 32 5.09 0.12 -5.00
C ILE A 32 4.20 1.34 -5.09
N MET A 33 4.72 2.53 -4.76
CA MET A 33 3.96 3.79 -4.86
C MET A 33 3.45 4.02 -6.29
N ALA A 34 4.32 3.86 -7.30
CA ALA A 34 3.95 4.06 -8.71
C ALA A 34 2.93 3.03 -9.21
N SER A 35 3.00 1.79 -8.72
CA SER A 35 2.06 0.75 -9.12
C SER A 35 0.70 0.92 -8.45
N LEU A 36 0.67 1.11 -7.12
CA LEU A 36 -0.57 1.29 -6.37
C LEU A 36 -1.29 2.59 -6.71
N ALA A 37 -0.59 3.65 -7.11
CA ALA A 37 -1.21 4.87 -7.61
C ALA A 37 -2.05 4.66 -8.89
N ARG A 38 -1.86 3.55 -9.61
CA ARG A 38 -2.66 3.18 -10.79
C ARG A 38 -3.91 2.38 -10.44
N VAL A 39 -4.07 1.96 -9.19
CA VAL A 39 -5.26 1.22 -8.75
C VAL A 39 -6.44 2.21 -8.62
N PRO A 40 -7.59 1.94 -9.27
CA PRO A 40 -8.73 2.85 -9.22
C PRO A 40 -9.27 3.01 -7.79
N GLY A 41 -9.54 4.26 -7.40
CA GLY A 41 -9.98 4.61 -6.05
C GLY A 41 -8.86 4.69 -5.01
N VAL A 42 -7.59 4.56 -5.41
CA VAL A 42 -6.45 4.98 -4.59
C VAL A 42 -6.23 6.48 -4.79
N SER A 43 -6.30 7.23 -3.70
CA SER A 43 -6.03 8.68 -3.68
C SER A 43 -4.58 8.99 -3.31
N ARG A 44 -3.96 8.18 -2.44
CA ARG A 44 -2.57 8.36 -1.99
C ARG A 44 -1.98 7.02 -1.58
N VAL A 45 -0.67 6.89 -1.78
CA VAL A 45 0.13 5.75 -1.32
C VAL A 45 1.36 6.28 -0.61
N VAL A 46 1.73 5.66 0.49
CA VAL A 46 3.01 5.86 1.17
C VAL A 46 3.57 4.48 1.47
N ALA A 47 4.81 4.22 1.04
CA ALA A 47 5.52 2.99 1.36
C ALA A 47 6.71 3.32 2.27
N ASP A 48 6.75 2.69 3.44
CA ASP A 48 7.80 2.82 4.43
C ASP A 48 8.66 1.55 4.43
N ASP A 49 9.86 1.66 3.87
CA ASP A 49 10.87 0.61 3.78
C ASP A 49 11.57 0.33 5.11
N ILE A 50 11.61 1.29 6.03
CA ILE A 50 12.19 1.09 7.35
C ILE A 50 11.18 0.37 8.26
N GLY A 51 9.95 0.86 8.30
CA GLY A 51 8.86 0.24 9.05
C GLY A 51 8.39 -1.08 8.46
N GLY A 52 8.60 -1.30 7.15
CA GLY A 52 8.04 -2.45 6.43
C GLY A 52 6.52 -2.36 6.35
N THR A 53 5.99 -1.17 6.02
CA THR A 53 4.55 -0.93 5.94
C THR A 53 4.18 -0.19 4.67
N VAL A 54 2.95 -0.42 4.20
CA VAL A 54 2.37 0.31 3.08
C VAL A 54 1.05 0.89 3.50
N GLU A 55 0.93 2.21 3.41
CA GLU A 55 -0.28 2.95 3.70
C GLU A 55 -0.95 3.40 2.42
N VAL A 56 -2.25 3.19 2.32
CA VAL A 56 -3.04 3.58 1.16
C VAL A 56 -4.29 4.31 1.63
N TRP A 57 -4.56 5.45 1.00
CA TRP A 57 -5.81 6.17 1.15
C TRP A 57 -6.72 5.77 0.01
N LEU A 58 -7.80 5.08 0.34
CA LEU A 58 -8.84 4.65 -0.59
C LEU A 58 -10.06 5.57 -0.49
N ASP A 59 -10.73 5.79 -1.60
CA ASP A 59 -12.06 6.38 -1.59
C ASP A 59 -13.01 5.49 -0.76
N PRO A 60 -13.93 6.09 0.03
CA PRO A 60 -14.78 5.34 0.94
C PRO A 60 -15.79 4.44 0.22
N SER A 61 -16.04 4.71 -1.06
CA SER A 61 -16.88 3.92 -1.96
C SER A 61 -16.09 2.93 -2.82
N SER A 62 -14.76 2.85 -2.65
CA SER A 62 -13.91 1.97 -3.43
C SER A 62 -13.66 0.64 -2.72
N ASP A 63 -13.87 -0.46 -3.45
CA ASP A 63 -13.53 -1.83 -3.04
C ASP A 63 -12.10 -2.24 -3.44
N ALA A 64 -11.20 -1.27 -3.62
CA ALA A 64 -9.83 -1.50 -4.08
C ALA A 64 -8.91 -2.24 -3.10
N LEU A 65 -9.38 -2.62 -1.90
CA LEU A 65 -8.58 -3.34 -0.90
C LEU A 65 -7.96 -4.63 -1.43
N ALA A 66 -8.76 -5.46 -2.11
CA ALA A 66 -8.29 -6.72 -2.68
C ALA A 66 -7.31 -6.49 -3.84
N ALA A 67 -7.55 -5.45 -4.65
CA ALA A 67 -6.67 -5.07 -5.75
C ALA A 67 -5.29 -4.59 -5.26
N VAL A 68 -5.26 -3.79 -4.19
CA VAL A 68 -4.01 -3.34 -3.54
C VAL A 68 -3.22 -4.54 -3.02
N ALA A 69 -3.86 -5.45 -2.28
CA ALA A 69 -3.19 -6.65 -1.76
C ALA A 69 -2.67 -7.56 -2.89
N GLY A 70 -3.45 -7.76 -3.95
CA GLY A 70 -3.02 -8.53 -5.12
C GLY A 70 -1.82 -7.91 -5.84
N MET A 71 -1.81 -6.58 -5.98
CA MET A 71 -0.71 -5.86 -6.63
C MET A 71 0.58 -5.92 -5.80
N LEU A 72 0.49 -5.78 -4.47
CA LEU A 72 1.61 -5.96 -3.56
C LEU A 72 2.25 -7.35 -3.68
N SER A 73 1.43 -8.41 -3.69
CA SER A 73 1.90 -9.79 -3.92
C SER A 73 2.54 -9.96 -5.30
N HIS A 74 1.98 -9.34 -6.35
CA HIS A 74 2.53 -9.40 -7.71
C HIS A 74 3.91 -8.71 -7.82
N LEU A 75 4.16 -7.68 -7.02
CA LEU A 75 5.46 -7.01 -6.95
C LEU A 75 6.50 -7.77 -6.11
N GLY A 76 6.15 -8.92 -5.53
CA GLY A 76 7.02 -9.68 -4.63
C GLY A 76 7.03 -9.17 -3.19
N TYR A 77 6.08 -8.31 -2.83
CA TYR A 77 5.93 -7.74 -1.49
C TYR A 77 4.56 -8.10 -0.90
N PRO A 78 4.27 -9.40 -0.67
CA PRO A 78 2.96 -9.81 -0.17
C PRO A 78 2.71 -9.19 1.21
N PRO A 79 1.51 -8.65 1.46
CA PRO A 79 1.17 -8.15 2.78
C PRO A 79 0.99 -9.30 3.77
N GLU A 80 1.45 -9.11 5.00
CA GLU A 80 1.13 -9.99 6.13
C GLU A 80 -0.22 -9.61 6.73
N GLY A 81 -1.14 -10.58 6.70
CA GLY A 81 -2.47 -10.42 7.27
C GLY A 81 -3.37 -9.48 6.46
N GLN A 82 -4.36 -8.93 7.17
CA GLN A 82 -5.36 -8.04 6.56
C GLN A 82 -4.98 -6.57 6.74
N ALA A 83 -5.51 -5.72 5.85
CA ALA A 83 -5.36 -4.27 5.95
C ALA A 83 -6.00 -3.75 7.25
N THR A 84 -5.26 -2.94 8.01
CA THR A 84 -5.82 -2.26 9.19
C THR A 84 -6.37 -0.89 8.78
N LEU A 85 -7.65 -0.62 9.06
CA LEU A 85 -8.22 0.73 8.89
C LEU A 85 -7.76 1.64 10.03
N VAL A 86 -6.93 2.63 9.72
CA VAL A 86 -6.36 3.57 10.71
C VAL A 86 -7.19 4.87 10.79
N ALA A 87 -7.82 5.27 9.69
CA ALA A 87 -8.74 6.40 9.69
C ALA A 87 -9.85 6.15 8.65
N GLY A 88 -11.10 6.18 9.06
CA GLY A 88 -12.25 6.25 8.16
C GLY A 88 -12.95 7.62 8.23
N PRO A 89 -13.95 7.93 7.38
CA PRO A 89 -14.83 9.04 7.64
C PRO A 89 -15.45 8.80 9.01
N SER A 90 -15.13 9.67 9.96
CA SER A 90 -15.60 9.57 11.32
C SER A 90 -17.13 9.54 11.28
N ARG A 91 -17.75 8.41 11.65
CA ARG A 91 -19.20 8.41 11.95
C ARG A 91 -19.37 9.04 13.32
N ALA A 92 -19.12 10.34 13.41
CA ALA A 92 -19.61 11.17 14.50
C ALA A 92 -21.14 11.23 14.34
N GLY A 93 -21.83 10.31 15.00
CA GLY A 93 -23.27 10.19 14.89
C GLY A 93 -23.80 8.89 15.48
N ARG A 94 -23.73 8.75 16.79
CA ARG A 94 -24.74 8.02 17.56
C ARG A 94 -25.05 8.78 18.85
N ALA A 95 -26.25 9.37 18.81
CA ALA A 95 -27.19 9.71 19.89
C ALA A 95 -26.66 10.45 21.11
#